data_AF-A0A661TR92-F1
#
_entry.id   AF-A0A661TR92-F1
#
_cell.length_a   1.000
_cell.length_b   1.000
_cell.length_c   1.000
_cell.angle_alpha   90.00
_cell.angle_beta   90.00
_cell.angle_gamma   90.00
#
_symmetry.space_group_name_H-M   'P 1'
#
loop_
_entity.id
_entity.type
_entity.pdbx_description
1 polymer ?
#
loop_
_entity_poly.entity_id
_entity_poly.type
_entity_poly.pdbx_seq_one_letter_code
_entity_poly.pdbx_strand_id
1 'polypeptide(L)'
;MNNKTTHGDSRCMPGRRPTRLYNIWNNMKARCYRHSSLDYHRYGGRGISICKEWVDSYMKFKEWALNNRYKDYLTIDRVDNNKGYEPGNCRWITKKENTAKGNRETKRKLTFNQAVEIRSSVLSQVKLAKIYGVHRNSIRLIILNKTYKEDCIHVKM
;
A
#
# COMPACT_ATOMS: atom_id res chain seq x y z
N MET A 1 -14.04 -14.14 27.03
CA MET A 1 -14.69 -12.86 27.39
C MET A 1 -14.03 -11.75 26.58
N ASN A 2 -14.70 -11.23 25.55
CA ASN A 2 -14.15 -10.17 24.69
C ASN A 2 -14.43 -8.80 25.31
N ASN A 3 -13.46 -8.27 26.05
CA ASN A 3 -13.49 -6.90 26.55
C ASN A 3 -13.46 -5.94 25.36
N LYS A 4 -14.63 -5.46 24.91
CA LYS A 4 -14.73 -4.36 23.96
C LYS A 4 -14.26 -3.10 24.67
N THR A 5 -12.98 -2.78 24.57
CA THR A 5 -12.43 -1.53 25.10
C THR A 5 -13.02 -0.36 24.32
N THR A 6 -13.93 0.37 24.98
CA THR A 6 -14.58 1.56 24.44
C THR A 6 -13.59 2.71 24.45
N HIS A 7 -12.83 2.88 23.37
CA HIS A 7 -11.96 4.06 23.21
C HIS A 7 -12.83 5.26 22.82
N GLY A 8 -12.56 6.45 23.37
CA GLY A 8 -13.39 7.67 23.21
C GLY A 8 -13.59 8.19 21.77
N ASP A 9 -12.93 7.54 20.80
CA ASP A 9 -13.03 7.82 19.36
C ASP A 9 -14.03 6.90 18.63
N SER A 10 -14.66 5.96 19.35
CA SER A 10 -15.66 5.02 18.85
C SER A 10 -17.08 5.62 18.88
N ARG A 11 -18.02 4.98 18.16
CA ARG A 11 -19.42 5.42 18.00
C ARG A 11 -20.30 5.25 19.26
N CYS A 12 -19.71 4.92 20.41
CA CYS A 12 -20.46 4.49 21.60
C CYS A 12 -21.07 5.63 22.43
N MET A 13 -20.81 6.90 22.08
CA MET A 13 -21.50 8.04 22.69
C MET A 13 -22.65 8.50 21.78
N PRO A 14 -23.92 8.54 22.25
CA PRO A 14 -25.03 9.11 21.50
C PRO A 14 -24.69 10.52 21.02
N GLY A 15 -24.84 10.78 19.72
CA GLY A 15 -24.55 12.08 19.11
C GLY A 15 -23.10 12.33 18.69
N ARG A 16 -22.13 11.48 19.05
CA ARG A 16 -20.71 11.68 18.65
C ARG A 16 -20.34 10.81 17.44
N ARG A 17 -19.86 11.45 16.37
CA ARG A 17 -19.34 10.72 15.19
C ARG A 17 -17.98 10.11 15.51
N PRO A 18 -17.70 8.86 15.07
CA PRO A 18 -16.38 8.26 15.24
C PRO A 18 -15.33 9.10 14.53
N THR A 19 -14.14 9.21 15.12
CA THR A 19 -13.08 10.04 14.53
C THR A 19 -12.68 9.50 13.17
N ARG A 20 -12.15 10.38 12.32
CA ARG A 20 -11.66 10.00 11.00
C ARG A 20 -10.60 8.89 11.10
N LEU A 21 -9.70 9.00 12.07
CA LEU A 21 -8.65 8.01 12.30
C LEU A 21 -9.21 6.65 12.70
N TYR A 22 -10.25 6.61 13.54
CA TYR A 22 -10.96 5.37 13.87
C TYR A 22 -11.63 4.75 12.64
N ASN A 23 -12.26 5.57 11.78
CA ASN A 23 -12.84 5.07 10.53
C ASN A 23 -11.78 4.50 9.58
N ILE A 24 -10.59 5.10 9.50
CA ILE A 24 -9.47 4.57 8.71
C ILE A 24 -9.07 3.19 9.22
N TRP A 25 -8.90 3.02 10.53
CA TRP A 25 -8.57 1.74 11.15
C TRP A 25 -9.66 0.68 10.92
N ASN A 26 -10.93 1.06 11.11
CA ASN A 26 -12.04 0.15 10.89
C ASN A 26 -12.15 -0.28 9.41
N ASN A 27 -11.94 0.64 8.48
CA ASN A 27 -11.90 0.34 7.04
C ASN A 27 -10.69 -0.52 6.67
N MET A 28 -9.54 -0.32 7.32
CA MET A 28 -8.38 -1.19 7.18
C MET A 28 -8.72 -2.64 7.58
N LYS A 29 -9.39 -2.85 8.73
CA LYS A 29 -9.86 -4.18 9.16
C LYS A 29 -10.91 -4.77 8.22
N ALA A 30 -11.83 -3.95 7.71
CA ALA A 30 -12.84 -4.41 6.77
C ALA A 30 -12.21 -4.95 5.47
N ARG A 31 -11.24 -4.22 4.90
CA ARG A 31 -10.52 -4.66 3.70
C ARG A 31 -9.81 -6.01 3.88
N CYS A 32 -9.18 -6.24 5.04
CA CYS A 32 -8.36 -7.43 5.25
C CYS A 32 -9.16 -8.65 5.73
N TYR A 33 -10.23 -8.47 6.50
CA TYR A 33 -10.87 -9.58 7.23
C TYR A 33 -12.37 -9.74 6.99
N ARG A 34 -13.04 -8.76 6.38
CA ARG A 34 -14.47 -8.85 6.10
C ARG A 34 -14.70 -9.36 4.68
N HIS A 35 -15.01 -10.64 4.54
CA HIS A 35 -15.29 -11.30 3.25
C HIS A 35 -16.41 -10.62 2.44
N SER A 36 -17.39 -10.00 3.11
CA SER A 36 -18.46 -9.24 2.46
C SER A 36 -18.06 -7.84 2.00
N SER A 37 -16.83 -7.39 2.26
CA SER A 37 -16.34 -6.11 1.76
C SER A 37 -16.07 -6.20 0.26
N LEU A 38 -16.55 -5.23 -0.52
CA LEU A 38 -16.27 -5.12 -1.96
C LEU A 38 -14.77 -5.17 -2.28
N ASP A 39 -13.93 -4.64 -1.38
CA ASP A 39 -12.48 -4.61 -1.55
C ASP A 39 -11.79 -5.89 -1.09
N TYR A 40 -12.47 -6.83 -0.41
CA TYR A 40 -11.84 -8.00 0.21
C TYR A 40 -10.95 -8.78 -0.75
N HIS A 41 -11.44 -9.03 -1.98
CA HIS A 41 -10.68 -9.74 -3.02
C HIS A 41 -9.32 -9.10 -3.36
N ARG A 42 -9.16 -7.78 -3.16
CA ARG A 42 -7.90 -7.04 -3.43
C ARG A 42 -6.97 -6.98 -2.23
N TYR A 43 -7.44 -7.40 -1.07
CA TYR A 43 -6.73 -7.31 0.21
C TYR A 43 -6.72 -8.69 0.87
N GLY A 44 -7.70 -8.98 1.74
CA GLY A 44 -7.77 -10.27 2.46
C GLY A 44 -7.72 -11.49 1.53
N GLY A 45 -8.39 -11.43 0.38
CA GLY A 45 -8.36 -12.48 -0.64
C GLY A 45 -6.99 -12.72 -1.30
N ARG A 46 -6.05 -11.79 -1.14
CA ARG A 46 -4.64 -11.92 -1.56
C ARG A 46 -3.70 -12.31 -0.42
N GLY A 47 -4.22 -12.54 0.79
CA GLY A 47 -3.42 -12.78 2.00
C GLY A 47 -2.87 -11.50 2.65
N ILE A 48 -3.34 -10.31 2.26
CA ILE A 48 -2.92 -9.06 2.92
C ILE A 48 -3.61 -8.96 4.28
N SER A 49 -2.80 -8.85 5.33
CA SER A 49 -3.23 -8.76 6.72
C SER A 49 -2.76 -7.45 7.38
N ILE A 50 -3.10 -7.31 8.66
CA ILE A 50 -2.71 -6.20 9.54
C ILE A 50 -1.89 -6.80 10.68
N CYS A 51 -0.82 -6.13 11.10
CA CYS A 51 -0.01 -6.59 12.23
C CYS A 51 -0.88 -6.77 13.49
N LYS A 52 -0.54 -7.78 14.30
CA LYS A 52 -1.34 -8.21 15.44
C LYS A 52 -1.66 -7.07 16.40
N GLU A 53 -0.67 -6.23 16.71
CA GLU A 53 -0.82 -5.08 17.61
C GLU A 53 -1.94 -4.13 17.18
N TRP A 54 -2.05 -3.85 15.88
CA TRP A 54 -3.08 -2.97 15.34
C TRP A 54 -4.42 -3.68 15.20
N VAL A 55 -4.44 -5.00 14.98
CA VAL A 55 -5.69 -5.78 14.98
C VAL A 55 -6.35 -5.73 16.35
N ASP A 56 -5.54 -5.93 17.39
CA ASP A 56 -5.98 -6.10 18.77
C ASP A 56 -6.23 -4.75 19.46
N SER A 57 -5.50 -3.69 19.08
CA SER A 57 -5.60 -2.39 19.75
C SER A 57 -5.65 -1.22 18.77
N TYR A 58 -6.79 -0.52 18.75
CA TYR A 58 -6.91 0.78 18.08
C TYR A 58 -5.96 1.82 18.68
N MET A 59 -5.70 1.77 19.99
CA MET A 59 -4.81 2.74 20.64
C MET A 59 -3.37 2.61 20.13
N LYS A 60 -2.88 1.40 19.88
CA LYS A 60 -1.55 1.18 19.27
C LYS A 60 -1.47 1.73 17.85
N PHE A 61 -2.51 1.54 17.05
CA PHE A 61 -2.61 2.16 15.73
C PHE A 61 -2.65 3.70 15.82
N LYS A 62 -3.43 4.25 16.75
CA LYS A 62 -3.57 5.70 16.96
C LYS A 62 -2.24 6.33 17.39
N GLU A 63 -1.55 5.73 18.33
CA GLU A 63 -0.22 6.15 18.79
C GLU A 63 0.77 6.21 17.61
N TRP A 64 0.85 5.12 16.83
CA TRP A 64 1.67 5.11 15.62
C TRP A 64 1.26 6.22 14.64
N ALA A 65 -0.04 6.40 14.40
CA ALA A 65 -0.54 7.39 13.46
C ALA A 65 -0.11 8.82 13.85
N LEU A 66 -0.30 9.19 15.12
CA LEU A 66 0.07 10.51 15.64
C LEU A 66 1.59 10.73 15.59
N ASN A 67 2.38 9.72 15.98
CA ASN A 67 3.84 9.77 15.91
C ASN A 67 4.37 9.80 14.46
N ASN A 68 3.56 9.37 13.48
CA ASN A 68 3.92 9.35 12.07
C ASN A 68 3.23 10.47 11.26
N ARG A 69 2.93 11.60 11.90
CA ARG A 69 2.47 12.85 11.23
C ARG A 69 1.07 12.73 10.61
N TYR A 70 0.19 11.91 11.17
CA TYR A 70 -1.21 11.88 10.77
C TYR A 70 -1.83 13.28 10.78
N LYS A 71 -2.62 13.58 9.74
CA LYS A 71 -3.45 14.76 9.61
C LYS A 71 -4.76 14.37 8.97
N ASP A 72 -5.85 15.08 9.28
CA ASP A 72 -7.19 14.71 8.82
C ASP A 72 -7.38 14.73 7.30
N TYR A 73 -6.54 15.43 6.54
CA TYR A 73 -6.62 15.38 5.07
C TYR A 73 -5.83 14.22 4.44
N LEU A 74 -5.09 13.45 5.24
CA LEU A 74 -4.29 12.32 4.77
C LEU A 74 -5.10 11.03 4.71
N THR A 75 -4.51 10.06 4.04
CA THR A 75 -4.99 8.70 3.82
C THR A 75 -3.86 7.71 4.06
N ILE A 76 -4.18 6.54 4.62
CA ILE A 76 -3.20 5.49 4.83
C ILE A 76 -2.89 4.78 3.51
N ASP A 77 -1.61 4.74 3.16
CA ASP A 77 -1.07 4.02 2.01
C ASP A 77 -0.11 2.94 2.49
N ARG A 78 0.04 1.89 1.67
CA ARG A 78 1.06 0.87 1.84
C ARG A 78 2.22 1.18 0.89
N VAL A 79 3.44 1.21 1.40
CA VAL A 79 4.63 1.47 0.59
C VAL A 79 4.75 0.38 -0.48
N ASP A 80 4.72 -0.88 -0.05
CA ASP A 80 4.58 -2.06 -0.89
C ASP A 80 3.13 -2.57 -0.84
N ASN A 81 2.46 -2.56 -2.00
CA ASN A 81 1.07 -2.99 -2.15
C ASN A 81 0.87 -4.51 -1.95
N ASN A 82 1.95 -5.30 -1.96
CA ASN A 82 1.91 -6.74 -1.74
C ASN A 82 2.08 -7.13 -0.27
N LYS A 83 2.58 -6.22 0.57
CA LYS A 83 2.72 -6.44 2.02
C LYS A 83 1.52 -5.96 2.83
N GLY A 84 1.47 -6.37 4.10
CA GLY A 84 0.41 -6.06 5.06
C GLY A 84 0.40 -4.60 5.56
N TYR A 85 -0.52 -4.31 6.48
CA TYR A 85 -0.52 -3.06 7.24
C TYR A 85 0.32 -3.22 8.51
N GLU A 86 1.43 -2.50 8.56
CA GLU A 86 2.36 -2.51 9.69
C GLU A 86 3.17 -1.21 9.72
N PRO A 87 3.79 -0.84 10.86
CA PRO A 87 4.56 0.40 10.97
C PRO A 87 5.60 0.62 9.87
N GLY A 88 6.28 -0.45 9.42
CA GLY A 88 7.33 -0.37 8.39
C GLY A 88 6.81 -0.33 6.94
N ASN A 89 5.55 -0.71 6.70
CA ASN A 89 4.95 -0.72 5.36
C ASN A 89 3.86 0.35 5.19
N CYS A 90 3.49 1.08 6.24
CA CYS A 90 2.45 2.11 6.17
C CYS A 90 3.01 3.52 6.17
N ARG A 91 2.35 4.41 5.44
CA ARG A 91 2.64 5.84 5.44
C ARG A 91 1.36 6.66 5.26
N TRP A 92 1.44 7.94 5.61
CA TRP A 92 0.37 8.90 5.35
C TRP A 92 0.66 9.67 4.07
N ILE A 93 -0.27 9.62 3.12
CA ILE A 93 -0.21 10.40 1.88
C ILE A 93 -1.52 11.14 1.66
N THR A 94 -1.47 12.18 0.84
CA THR A 94 -2.66 12.90 0.39
C THR A 94 -3.47 12.05 -0.59
N LYS A 95 -4.77 12.35 -0.71
CA LYS A 95 -5.62 11.73 -1.74
C LYS A 95 -5.07 11.93 -3.15
N LYS A 96 -4.51 13.12 -3.43
CA LYS A 96 -3.89 13.44 -4.73
C LYS A 96 -2.72 12.52 -5.04
N GLU A 97 -1.85 12.28 -4.07
CA GLU A 97 -0.73 11.34 -4.22
C GLU A 97 -1.19 9.91 -4.41
N ASN A 98 -2.20 9.47 -3.65
CA ASN A 98 -2.74 8.11 -3.78
C ASN A 98 -3.31 7.87 -5.20
N THR A 99 -4.10 8.82 -5.72
CA THR A 99 -4.62 8.75 -7.09
C THR A 99 -3.49 8.77 -8.13
N ALA A 100 -2.50 9.64 -7.96
CA ALA A 100 -1.35 9.69 -8.86
C ALA A 100 -0.56 8.38 -8.88
N LYS A 101 -0.41 7.71 -7.72
CA LYS A 101 0.22 6.38 -7.61
C LYS A 101 -0.55 5.34 -8.42
N GLY A 102 -1.88 5.23 -8.22
CA GLY A 102 -2.72 4.29 -8.98
C GLY A 102 -2.71 4.56 -10.49
N ASN A 103 -2.71 5.83 -10.90
CA ASN A 103 -2.60 6.20 -12.32
C ASN A 103 -1.24 5.82 -12.93
N ARG A 104 -0.16 5.88 -12.16
CA ARG A 104 1.16 5.42 -12.62
C ARG A 104 1.18 3.91 -12.79
N GLU A 105 0.57 3.15 -11.88
CA GLU A 105 0.50 1.69 -11.94
C GLU A 105 -0.32 1.21 -13.14
N THR A 106 -1.51 1.76 -13.35
CA THR A 106 -2.40 1.41 -14.47
C THR A 106 -1.83 1.75 -15.84
N LYS A 107 -1.00 2.80 -15.94
CA LYS A 107 -0.33 3.21 -17.19
C LYS A 107 0.96 2.45 -17.49
N ARG A 108 1.43 1.54 -16.61
CA ARG A 108 2.64 0.75 -16.89
C ARG A 108 2.37 -0.20 -18.06
N LYS A 109 3.18 -0.08 -19.11
CA LYS A 109 3.11 -0.96 -20.29
C LYS A 109 3.76 -2.33 -20.06
N LEU A 110 4.59 -2.47 -19.03
CA LEU A 110 5.36 -3.68 -18.75
C LEU A 110 5.14 -4.12 -17.30
N THR A 111 5.25 -5.42 -17.07
CA THR A 111 5.28 -6.00 -15.73
C THR A 111 6.68 -5.86 -15.12
N PHE A 112 6.75 -6.05 -13.80
CA PHE A 112 8.04 -6.07 -13.11
C PHE A 112 8.94 -7.21 -13.62
N ASN A 113 8.38 -8.40 -13.86
CA ASN A 113 9.14 -9.54 -14.38
C ASN A 113 9.70 -9.27 -15.78
N GLN A 114 8.93 -8.64 -16.67
CA GLN A 114 9.43 -8.21 -17.97
C GLN A 114 10.57 -7.19 -17.83
N ALA A 115 10.48 -6.28 -16.85
CA ALA A 115 11.57 -5.34 -16.58
C ALA A 115 12.84 -6.06 -16.07
N VAL A 116 12.71 -7.10 -15.25
CA VAL A 116 13.83 -7.95 -14.80
C VAL A 116 14.45 -8.73 -15.97
N GLU A 117 13.63 -9.29 -16.85
CA GLU A 117 14.09 -9.97 -18.06
C GLU A 117 14.86 -9.00 -18.98
N ILE A 118 14.32 -7.79 -19.18
CA ILE A 118 14.98 -6.72 -19.95
C ILE A 118 16.35 -6.35 -19.36
N ARG A 119 16.49 -6.29 -18.03
CA ARG A 119 17.78 -5.99 -17.38
C ARG A 119 18.83 -7.08 -17.61
N SER A 120 18.39 -8.33 -17.66
CA SER A 120 19.25 -9.51 -17.79
C SER A 120 19.54 -9.87 -19.26
N SER A 121 18.87 -9.23 -20.19
CA SER A 121 18.96 -9.53 -21.62
C SER A 121 20.22 -8.92 -22.26
N VAL A 122 20.88 -9.72 -23.11
CA VAL A 122 22.00 -9.29 -23.96
C VAL A 122 21.56 -8.57 -25.25
N LEU A 123 20.26 -8.55 -25.56
CA LEU A 123 19.73 -7.93 -26.76
C LEU A 123 19.84 -6.40 -26.71
N SER A 124 20.00 -5.78 -27.88
CA SER A 124 20.06 -4.32 -27.98
C SER A 124 18.75 -3.65 -27.57
N GLN A 125 18.85 -2.41 -27.08
CA GLN A 125 17.69 -1.60 -26.69
C GLN A 125 16.63 -1.48 -27.80
N VAL A 126 17.05 -1.44 -29.07
CA VAL A 126 16.17 -1.34 -30.23
C VAL A 126 15.38 -2.65 -30.42
N LYS A 127 16.06 -3.80 -30.29
CA LYS A 127 15.41 -5.11 -30.45
C LYS A 127 14.41 -5.36 -29.32
N LEU A 128 14.79 -5.05 -28.09
CA LEU A 128 13.92 -5.14 -26.92
C LEU A 128 12.69 -4.24 -27.03
N ALA A 129 12.86 -2.99 -27.48
CA ALA A 129 11.74 -2.07 -27.70
C ALA A 129 10.68 -2.63 -28.65
N LYS A 130 11.12 -3.29 -29.74
CA LYS A 130 10.23 -3.94 -30.71
C LYS A 130 9.52 -5.15 -30.10
N ILE A 131 10.26 -6.04 -29.42
CA ILE A 131 9.71 -7.25 -28.78
C ILE A 131 8.60 -6.89 -27.79
N TYR A 132 8.86 -5.89 -26.95
CA TYR A 132 7.97 -5.50 -25.86
C TYR A 132 6.94 -4.43 -26.24
N GLY A 133 6.94 -3.94 -27.49
CA GLY A 133 6.01 -2.90 -27.95
C GLY A 133 6.12 -1.58 -27.19
N VAL A 134 7.32 -1.21 -26.74
CA VAL A 134 7.57 0.00 -25.96
C VAL A 134 8.58 0.93 -26.64
N HIS A 135 8.58 2.19 -26.23
CA HIS A 135 9.56 3.15 -26.73
C HIS A 135 10.98 2.78 -26.27
N ARG A 136 11.99 2.99 -27.11
CA ARG A 136 13.40 2.69 -26.79
C ARG A 136 13.86 3.34 -25.48
N ASN A 137 13.41 4.57 -25.21
CA ASN A 137 13.74 5.25 -23.96
C ASN A 137 13.18 4.52 -22.72
N SER A 138 12.04 3.83 -22.82
CA SER A 138 11.51 3.00 -21.73
C SER A 138 12.46 1.86 -21.39
N ILE A 139 13.01 1.17 -22.40
CA ILE A 139 14.03 0.12 -22.21
C ILE A 139 15.28 0.70 -21.57
N ARG A 140 15.78 1.84 -22.06
CA ARG A 140 16.94 2.54 -21.49
C ARG A 140 16.74 2.86 -20.00
N LEU A 141 15.56 3.35 -19.62
CA LEU A 141 15.25 3.68 -18.22
C LEU A 141 15.14 2.44 -17.32
N ILE A 142 14.72 1.30 -17.86
CA ILE A 142 14.69 0.01 -17.16
C ILE A 142 16.13 -0.49 -16.91
N ILE A 143 16.97 -0.49 -17.95
CA ILE A 143 18.38 -0.91 -17.89
C ILE A 143 19.17 -0.03 -16.91
N LEU A 144 18.95 1.28 -16.92
CA LEU A 144 19.58 2.22 -15.97
C LEU A 144 18.97 2.17 -14.56
N ASN A 145 18.09 1.21 -14.28
CA ASN A 145 17.37 1.04 -13.01
C ASN A 145 16.68 2.33 -12.50
N LYS A 146 16.28 3.22 -13.42
CA LYS A 146 15.53 4.45 -13.11
C LYS A 146 14.04 4.18 -12.95
N THR A 147 13.57 3.03 -13.42
CA THR A 147 12.17 2.59 -13.37
C THR A 147 12.09 1.11 -12.96
N TYR A 148 10.92 0.68 -12.48
CA TYR A 148 10.67 -0.69 -12.00
C TYR A 148 11.66 -1.16 -10.92
N LYS A 149 12.14 -0.24 -10.06
CA LYS A 149 13.15 -0.55 -9.03
C LYS A 149 12.69 -1.74 -8.18
N GLU A 150 13.60 -2.66 -7.90
CA GLU A 150 13.49 -3.52 -6.72
C GLU A 150 13.46 -2.56 -5.54
N ASP A 151 12.34 -2.50 -4.81
CA ASP A 151 12.36 -1.81 -3.54
C ASP A 151 13.43 -2.49 -2.70
N CYS A 152 14.50 -1.74 -2.38
CA CYS A 152 15.60 -2.22 -1.57
C CYS A 152 15.03 -2.91 -0.35
N ILE A 153 15.09 -4.24 -0.35
CA ILE A 153 14.97 -5.04 0.86
C ILE A 153 16.06 -4.47 1.75
N HIS A 154 15.68 -3.67 2.75
CA HIS A 154 16.54 -3.46 3.90
C HIS A 154 16.59 -4.81 4.59
N VAL A 155 17.43 -5.71 4.07
CA VAL A 155 18.07 -6.74 4.88
C VAL A 155 18.98 -5.95 5.80
N LYS A 156 18.42 -5.43 6.89
CA LYS A 156 19.23 -5.21 8.07
C LYS A 156 19.51 -6.60 8.61
N MET A 157 20.77 -7.01 8.45
CA MET A 157 21.38 -8.04 9.29
C MET A 157 21.14 -7.70 10.77
#